data_AF-A0A920UX13-F1
#
_entry.id   AF-A0A920UX13-F1
#
_cell.length_a   1.000
_cell.length_b   1.000
_cell.length_c   1.000
_cell.angle_alpha   90.00
_cell.angle_beta   90.00
_cell.angle_gamma   90.00
#
_symmetry.space_group_name_H-M   'P 1'
#
loop_
_entity.id
_entity.type
_entity.pdbx_description
1 polymer ?
#
loop_
_entity_poly.entity_id
_entity_poly.type
_entity_poly.pdbx_seq_one_letter_code
_entity_poly.pdbx_strand_id
1 'polypeptide(L)' 'MQRADGLEIYISQGAKPGLGGQLMAKKVTPELAEIRGSPPASICVHRRDILTFWVLMI' A
#
# COMPACT_ATOMS: atom_id res chain seq x y z
N MET A 1 -9.15 -4.00 -13.54
CA MET A 1 -10.23 -4.26 -12.56
C MET A 1 -11.41 -5.06 -13.14
N GLN A 2 -11.35 -5.60 -14.37
CA GLN A 2 -12.46 -6.36 -14.99
C GLN A 2 -12.46 -7.88 -14.69
N ARG A 3 -11.65 -8.34 -13.74
CA ARG A 3 -11.42 -9.78 -13.46
C ARG A 3 -11.90 -10.21 -12.06
N ALA A 4 -12.68 -9.38 -11.37
CA ALA A 4 -13.16 -9.67 -10.01
C ALA A 4 -14.64 -9.30 -9.89
N ASP A 5 -15.39 -10.11 -9.12
CA ASP A 5 -16.82 -9.91 -8.85
C ASP A 5 -17.09 -8.77 -7.86
N GLY A 6 -16.06 -8.31 -7.15
CA GLY A 6 -16.15 -7.24 -6.16
C GLY A 6 -14.83 -6.50 -5.96
N LEU A 7 -14.92 -5.31 -5.34
CA LEU A 7 -13.79 -4.45 -5.03
C LEU A 7 -13.75 -4.14 -3.54
N GLU A 8 -12.62 -4.44 -2.91
CA GLU A 8 -12.35 -4.02 -1.54
C GLU A 8 -11.41 -2.81 -1.54
N ILE A 9 -11.81 -1.75 -0.84
CA ILE A 9 -11.04 -0.51 -0.73
C ILE A 9 -10.53 -0.40 0.71
N TYR A 10 -9.22 -0.59 0.88
CA TYR A 10 -8.56 -0.43 2.17
C TYR A 10 -8.21 1.04 2.42
N ILE A 11 -8.88 1.67 3.39
CA ILE A 11 -8.60 3.05 3.81
C ILE A 11 -7.48 3.10 4.86
N SER A 12 -7.43 2.10 5.75
CA SER A 12 -6.44 2.03 6.82
C SER A 12 -6.24 0.57 7.26
N GLN A 13 -5.07 0.28 7.82
CA GLN A 13 -4.76 -1.01 8.42
C GLN A 13 -4.84 -0.91 9.95
N GLY A 14 -5.62 -1.78 10.60
CA GLY A 14 -5.76 -1.78 12.07
C GLY A 14 -4.44 -2.00 12.83
N ALA A 15 -3.49 -2.75 12.25
CA ALA A 15 -2.17 -2.96 12.83
C ALA A 15 -1.26 -1.71 12.78
N LYS A 16 -1.52 -0.79 11.85
CA LYS A 16 -0.73 0.43 11.63
C LYS A 16 -1.65 1.56 11.16
N PRO A 17 -2.44 2.16 12.05
CA PRO A 17 -3.30 3.27 11.69
C PRO A 17 -2.44 4.42 11.18
N GLY A 18 -2.65 4.81 9.92
CA GLY A 18 -1.87 5.88 9.31
C GLY A 18 -0.50 5.46 8.73
N LEU A 19 -0.25 4.19 8.47
CA LEU A 19 0.85 3.84 7.55
C LEU A 19 0.28 2.96 6.44
N GLY A 20 0.77 3.17 5.22
CA GLY A 20 0.49 2.24 4.13
C GLY A 20 1.18 0.89 4.37
N GLY A 21 0.79 -0.11 3.58
CA GLY A 21 1.42 -1.43 3.63
C GLY A 21 2.93 -1.32 3.41
N GLN A 22 3.71 -1.96 4.28
CA GLN A 22 5.17 -1.95 4.23
C GLN A 22 5.68 -3.37 3.96
N LEU A 23 6.42 -3.53 2.86
CA LEU A 23 7.14 -4.77 2.57
C LEU A 23 8.64 -4.55 2.76
N MET A 24 9.23 -5.37 3.63
CA MET A 24 10.66 -5.30 3.95
C MET A 24 11.50 -5.70 2.72
N ALA A 25 12.62 -4.99 2.50
CA ALA A 25 13.54 -5.21 1.39
C ALA A 25 13.96 -6.69 1.19
N LYS A 26 14.20 -7.43 2.29
CA LYS A 26 14.55 -8.86 2.24
C LYS A 26 13.47 -9.75 1.58
N LYS A 27 12.22 -9.30 1.55
CA LYS A 27 11.07 -10.02 0.97
C LYS A 27 10.74 -9.55 -0.45
N VAL A 28 11.46 -8.56 -0.98
CA VAL A 28 11.28 -8.06 -2.35
C VAL A 28 12.18 -8.86 -3.28
N THR A 29 11.63 -9.92 -3.87
CA THR A 29 12.31 -10.69 -4.93
C THR A 29 12.34 -9.88 -6.24
N PRO A 30 13.25 -10.21 -7.19
CA PRO A 30 13.32 -9.52 -8.48
C PRO A 30 11.99 -9.55 -9.26
N GLU A 31 11.31 -10.69 -9.26
CA GLU A 31 10.00 -10.87 -9.89
C GLU A 31 8.93 -9.96 -9.26
N LEU A 32 8.96 -9.81 -7.93
CA LEU A 32 8.01 -8.94 -7.22
C LEU A 32 8.29 -7.45 -7.47
N ALA A 33 9.57 -7.10 -7.61
CA ALA A 33 10.02 -5.75 -7.94
C ALA A 33 9.54 -5.33 -9.34
N GLU A 34 9.62 -6.24 -10.31
CA GLU A 34 9.14 -6.01 -11.69
C GLU A 34 7.63 -5.79 -11.75
N ILE A 35 6.84 -6.64 -11.07
CA ILE A 35 5.37 -6.51 -11.03
C ILE A 35 4.94 -5.19 -10.37
N ARG A 36 5.69 -4.73 -9.36
CA ARG A 36 5.34 -3.53 -8.57
C ARG A 36 5.98 -2.24 -9.07
N GLY A 37 6.86 -2.29 -10.06
CA GLY A 37 7.60 -1.12 -10.56
C GLY A 37 8.51 -0.47 -9.51
N SER A 38 9.01 -1.24 -8.53
CA SER A 38 9.86 -0.74 -7.44
C SER A 38 11.29 -1.26 -7.60
N PRO A 39 12.34 -0.55 -7.14
CA PRO A 39 13.70 -1.07 -7.20
C PRO A 39 13.85 -2.39 -6.42
N PRO A 40 14.58 -3.39 -6.93
CA PRO A 40 14.81 -4.64 -6.21
C PRO A 40 15.59 -4.37 -4.91
N ALA A 41 15.27 -5.14 -3.86
CA ALA A 41 15.85 -4.98 -2.52
C ALA A 41 15.69 -3.59 -1.88
N SER A 42 14.81 -2.73 -2.41
CA SER A 42 14.38 -1.51 -1.72
C SER A 42 13.16 -1.80 -0.84
N ILE A 43 12.97 -0.99 0.20
CA ILE A 43 11.77 -1.10 1.03
C ILE A 43 10.57 -0.53 0.27
N CYS A 44 9.59 -1.37 -0.04
CA CYS A 44 8.34 -0.90 -0.62
C CYS A 44 7.47 -0.33 0.50
N VAL A 45 7.45 0.99 0.60
CA VAL A 45 6.54 1.73 1.49
C VAL A 45 5.52 2.43 0.61
N HIS A 46 4.25 2.12 0.80
CA HIS A 46 3.19 2.89 0.16
C HIS A 46 3.02 4.21 0.93
N ARG A 47 3.16 5.35 0.23
CA ARG A 47 2.81 6.65 0.82
C ARG A 47 1.30 6.68 1.08
N ARG A 48 0.91 7.34 2.17
CA ARG A 48 -0.48 7.78 2.36
C ARG A 48 -0.70 9.02 1.51
N ASP A 49 -1.41 8.88 0.42
CA ASP A 49 -1.96 10.01 -0.33
C ASP A 49 -3.42 9.73 -0.72
N ILE A 50 -4.25 9.57 0.32
CA ILE A 50 -5.69 9.86 0.25
C ILE A 50 -6.01 10.85 1.38
N LEU A 51 -5.86 12.13 1.05
CA LEU A 51 -6.48 13.33 1.64
C LEU A 51 -6.65 13.46 3.18
N THR A 52 -6.03 14.52 3.67
CA THR A 52 -6.38 15.44 4.77
C THR A 52 -7.88 15.75 4.92
N PHE A 53 -8.75 14.79 5.27
CA PHE A 53 -10.20 15.03 5.36
C PHE A 53 -10.90 14.56 6.65
N TRP A 54 -10.16 14.15 7.67
CA TRP A 54 -10.75 13.61 8.92
C TRP A 54 -10.51 14.46 10.18
N VAL A 55 -10.23 15.77 10.04
CA VAL A 55 -10.09 16.70 11.19
C VAL A 55 -11.08 17.89 11.11
N LEU A 56 -12.07 17.86 10.20
CA LEU A 56 -13.07 18.94 10.12
C LEU A 56 -14.46 18.44 9.71
N MET A 57 -15.05 17.56 10.52
CA MET A 57 -16.49 17.29 10.64
C MET A 57 -16.62 15.99 11.45
N ILE A 58 -16.40 16.05 12.77
CA ILE A 58 -17.36 15.87 13.88
C ILE A 58 -16.61 16.31 15.15
#